data_AF-K1RFJ2-F1
#
_entry.id   AF-K1RFJ2-F1
#
_cell.length_a   1.000
_cell.length_b   1.000
_cell.length_c   1.000
_cell.angle_alpha   90.00
_cell.angle_beta   90.00
_cell.angle_gamma   90.00
#
_symmetry.space_group_name_H-M   'P 1'
#
loop_
_entity.id
_entity.type
_entity.pdbx_description
1 polymer ?
#
loop_
_entity_poly.entity_id
_entity_poly.type
_entity_poly.pdbx_seq_one_letter_code
_entity_poly.pdbx_strand_id
1 'polypeptide(L)'
;SSTRGLKSWTKPDSYIPCSSVKTDHPKELFLVEGNSAGGGLRSARDPKYQAILTFRGKSLNVWDEDLARVLKSIPWLNLVKILGCGIGPSFDIKKLNFDKIIIATDADIDGYHIRVGMCSFFLKYMPEIIYAGKLYIAEPPLYKLMQGKEPIYVASQTEYIQKCIESIGDVQISFPSNKKDSVKVNVTEFVTDAFDYLNILEELSVEKSVNRYLLEYIANGFAVYGKSTKDFVDNVDKWIRMLVKIYPEIGFDHETNQVHATIDLVDQLVLIDDELVNDLLPIILIQEKYGLLISYESKKKNVSKTTTLSRFFEEIQYSYPVIKDRYKGLGSSSATVSKEVIMDPKTRRLIRVTANDVDTMRKIGVLVGDGKIIRTNERNS
;
A
#
# COMPACT_ATOMS: atom_id res chain seq x y z
N SER A 1 -8.16 54.13 2.99
CA SER A 1 -9.22 53.44 3.75
C SER A 1 -9.01 51.92 3.87
N SER A 2 -7.86 51.36 3.49
CA SER A 2 -7.61 49.91 3.40
C SER A 2 -7.06 49.24 4.67
N THR A 3 -6.91 49.97 5.79
CA THR A 3 -6.37 49.44 7.06
C THR A 3 -7.43 49.02 8.08
N ARG A 4 -8.72 49.11 7.76
CA ARG A 4 -9.82 48.72 8.68
C ARG A 4 -10.30 47.27 8.55
N GLY A 5 -9.93 46.54 7.51
CA GLY A 5 -10.37 45.14 7.29
C GLY A 5 -9.58 44.07 8.05
N LEU A 6 -8.49 44.42 8.73
CA LEU A 6 -7.57 43.47 9.39
C LEU A 6 -7.75 43.36 10.91
N LYS A 7 -8.76 44.00 11.50
CA LYS A 7 -8.94 44.10 12.98
C LYS A 7 -9.93 43.11 13.61
N SER A 8 -10.75 42.39 12.86
CA SER A 8 -11.59 41.33 13.43
C SER A 8 -11.36 40.02 12.69
N TRP A 9 -10.23 39.35 13.00
CA TRP A 9 -10.15 37.93 12.72
C TRP A 9 -11.06 37.21 13.73
N THR A 10 -12.14 36.64 13.24
CA THR A 10 -13.01 35.78 14.05
C THR A 10 -12.52 34.35 13.92
N LYS A 11 -12.42 33.65 15.06
CA LYS A 11 -12.04 32.23 15.08
C LYS A 11 -12.96 31.44 14.15
N PRO A 12 -12.44 30.72 13.14
CA PRO A 12 -13.29 29.97 12.22
C PRO A 12 -13.84 28.71 12.91
N ASP A 13 -14.99 28.23 12.43
CA ASP A 13 -15.60 26.97 12.88
C ASP A 13 -14.78 25.74 12.47
N SER A 14 -13.98 25.87 11.41
CA SER A 14 -13.03 24.84 10.98
C SER A 14 -11.85 24.66 11.96
N TYR A 15 -11.67 25.57 12.91
CA TYR A 15 -10.61 25.50 13.92
C TYR A 15 -11.15 25.11 15.30
N ILE A 16 -10.63 24.00 15.79
CA ILE A 16 -10.91 23.45 17.10
C ILE A 16 -9.62 23.57 17.94
N PRO A 17 -9.53 24.53 18.87
CA PRO A 17 -8.31 24.77 19.62
C PRO A 17 -8.04 23.68 20.68
N CYS A 18 -6.79 23.60 21.12
CA CYS A 18 -6.44 22.97 22.38
C CYS A 18 -6.93 23.83 23.56
N SER A 19 -7.03 23.25 24.75
CA SER A 19 -7.35 24.01 25.96
C SER A 19 -6.17 24.92 26.37
N SER A 20 -6.44 25.86 27.27
CA SER A 20 -5.41 26.70 27.90
C SER A 20 -4.71 25.99 29.06
N VAL A 21 -5.09 24.75 29.37
CA VAL A 21 -4.53 23.97 30.48
C VAL A 21 -3.08 23.63 30.17
N LYS A 22 -2.20 23.82 31.15
CA LYS A 22 -0.79 23.41 31.04
C LYS A 22 -0.70 21.89 30.98
N THR A 23 0.11 21.37 30.06
CA THR A 23 0.28 19.92 29.84
C THR A 23 1.76 19.64 29.63
N ASP A 24 2.20 18.42 30.00
CA ASP A 24 3.56 17.96 29.74
C ASP A 24 3.78 17.52 28.27
N HIS A 25 2.70 17.41 27.49
CA HIS A 25 2.75 17.11 26.08
C HIS A 25 2.98 18.37 25.23
N PRO A 26 3.75 18.27 24.13
CA PRO A 26 3.92 19.35 23.16
C PRO A 26 2.57 19.72 22.54
N LYS A 27 2.35 21.00 22.24
CA LYS A 27 1.12 21.42 21.55
C LYS A 27 1.18 21.02 20.08
N GLU A 28 0.09 20.46 19.58
CA GLU A 28 0.00 19.90 18.23
C GLU A 28 -1.14 20.53 17.45
N LEU A 29 -0.90 20.84 16.17
CA LEU A 29 -1.92 21.26 15.23
C LEU A 29 -2.06 20.21 14.13
N PHE A 30 -3.22 19.55 14.07
CA PHE A 30 -3.58 18.66 12.97
C PHE A 30 -4.26 19.45 11.85
N LEU A 31 -3.67 19.43 10.66
CA LEU A 31 -4.26 19.97 9.43
C LEU A 31 -4.98 18.82 8.73
N VAL A 32 -6.31 18.82 8.76
CA VAL A 32 -7.14 17.69 8.34
C VAL A 32 -7.88 18.00 7.04
N GLU A 33 -7.92 17.04 6.15
CA GLU A 33 -8.72 17.09 4.92
C GLU A 33 -10.22 16.93 5.21
N GLY A 34 -11.02 17.95 4.87
CA GLY A 34 -12.48 17.89 4.93
C GLY A 34 -13.09 17.78 6.33
N ASN A 35 -14.43 17.74 6.39
CA ASN A 35 -15.14 17.61 7.67
C ASN A 35 -15.33 16.17 8.11
N SER A 36 -15.34 15.22 7.16
CA SER A 36 -15.59 13.81 7.45
C SER A 36 -14.48 13.25 8.34
N ALA A 37 -13.22 13.37 7.89
CA ALA A 37 -12.06 13.04 8.71
C ALA A 37 -11.97 13.93 9.96
N GLY A 38 -12.30 15.22 9.83
CA GLY A 38 -12.30 16.17 10.95
C GLY A 38 -13.25 15.77 12.10
N GLY A 39 -14.40 15.18 11.81
CA GLY A 39 -15.39 14.74 12.82
C GLY A 39 -14.90 13.56 13.65
N GLY A 40 -14.36 12.52 13.00
CA GLY A 40 -13.78 11.36 13.67
C GLY A 40 -12.56 11.74 14.52
N LEU A 41 -11.65 12.54 13.94
CA LEU A 41 -10.46 13.03 14.63
C LEU A 41 -10.77 13.99 15.78
N ARG A 42 -11.84 14.79 15.67
CA ARG A 42 -12.31 15.65 16.78
C ARG A 42 -12.67 14.84 18.02
N SER A 43 -13.33 13.70 17.86
CA SER A 43 -13.73 12.83 18.97
C SER A 43 -12.55 12.03 19.52
N ALA A 44 -11.54 11.75 18.69
CA ALA A 44 -10.37 10.97 19.04
C ALA A 44 -9.28 11.76 19.78
N ARG A 45 -9.15 13.06 19.50
CA ARG A 45 -8.05 13.90 20.01
C ARG A 45 -8.07 14.03 21.54
N ASP A 46 -6.91 14.29 22.13
CA ASP A 46 -6.82 14.86 23.47
C ASP A 46 -6.94 16.40 23.38
N PRO A 47 -8.04 16.99 23.87
CA PRO A 47 -8.27 18.43 23.74
C PRO A 47 -7.29 19.28 24.54
N LYS A 48 -6.48 18.71 25.44
CA LYS A 48 -5.53 19.46 26.24
C LYS A 48 -4.37 20.02 25.41
N TYR A 49 -3.87 19.24 24.45
CA TYR A 49 -2.69 19.63 23.66
C TYR A 49 -2.88 19.49 22.14
N GLN A 50 -3.94 18.85 21.66
CA GLN A 50 -4.16 18.64 20.23
C GLN A 50 -5.26 19.56 19.70
N ALA A 51 -4.90 20.43 18.77
CA ALA A 51 -5.81 21.27 18.00
C ALA A 51 -6.04 20.69 16.60
N ILE A 52 -7.17 21.02 15.99
CA ILE A 52 -7.52 20.60 14.63
C ILE A 52 -7.90 21.83 13.81
N LEU A 53 -7.38 21.92 12.58
CA LEU A 53 -7.83 22.85 11.55
C LEU A 53 -8.24 22.04 10.32
N THR A 54 -9.52 22.09 9.95
CA THR A 54 -10.01 21.43 8.73
C THR A 54 -9.85 22.33 7.51
N PHE A 55 -9.39 21.76 6.40
CA PHE A 55 -9.28 22.42 5.10
C PHE A 55 -10.39 21.93 4.18
N ARG A 56 -11.03 22.87 3.46
CA ARG A 56 -12.10 22.57 2.49
C ARG A 56 -11.76 23.19 1.13
N GLY A 57 -12.08 22.49 0.05
CA GLY A 57 -12.03 22.97 -1.33
C GLY A 57 -10.75 22.59 -2.09
N LYS A 58 -10.79 22.70 -3.43
CA LYS A 58 -9.62 22.50 -4.29
C LYS A 58 -8.48 23.40 -3.82
N SER A 59 -7.34 22.80 -3.51
CA SER A 59 -6.18 23.52 -3.02
C SER A 59 -5.73 24.54 -4.08
N LEU A 60 -5.66 25.81 -3.68
CA LEU A 60 -4.93 26.82 -4.45
C LEU A 60 -3.49 26.29 -4.62
N ASN A 61 -2.96 26.27 -5.85
CA ASN A 61 -1.55 25.92 -6.06
C ASN A 61 -0.67 27.07 -5.52
N VAL A 62 -0.27 26.92 -4.26
CA VAL A 62 0.48 27.93 -3.51
C VAL A 62 1.85 28.21 -4.12
N TRP A 63 2.41 27.27 -4.89
CA TRP A 63 3.76 27.40 -5.42
C TRP A 63 3.87 28.47 -6.49
N ASP A 64 2.88 28.57 -7.36
CA ASP A 64 2.89 29.53 -8.48
C ASP A 64 2.26 30.87 -8.11
N GLU A 65 1.58 30.92 -6.96
CA GLU A 65 0.86 32.10 -6.49
C GLU A 65 1.72 32.99 -5.58
N ASP A 66 1.48 34.30 -5.63
CA ASP A 66 2.15 35.27 -4.76
C ASP A 66 1.56 35.30 -3.34
N LEU A 67 2.31 35.86 -2.39
CA LEU A 67 1.89 35.91 -0.99
C LEU A 67 0.56 36.67 -0.82
N ALA A 68 0.35 37.73 -1.61
CA ALA A 68 -0.87 38.53 -1.54
C ALA A 68 -2.11 37.74 -1.95
N ARG A 69 -2.02 36.91 -2.99
CA ARG A 69 -3.08 36.00 -3.44
C ARG A 69 -3.33 34.90 -2.44
N VAL A 70 -2.27 34.29 -1.90
CA VAL A 70 -2.38 33.25 -0.87
C VAL A 70 -3.12 33.77 0.36
N LEU A 71 -2.80 34.98 0.83
CA LEU A 71 -3.46 35.59 1.99
C LEU A 71 -4.90 36.06 1.74
N LYS A 72 -5.32 36.20 0.47
CA LYS A 72 -6.75 36.41 0.13
C LYS A 72 -7.58 35.13 0.30
N SER A 73 -6.92 33.96 0.30
CA SER A 73 -7.59 32.69 0.56
C SER A 73 -7.84 32.50 2.05
N ILE A 74 -9.11 32.41 2.44
CA ILE A 74 -9.55 32.30 3.84
C ILE A 74 -8.90 31.11 4.56
N PRO A 75 -8.81 29.88 3.99
CA PRO A 75 -8.12 28.76 4.63
C PRO A 75 -6.66 29.05 4.98
N TRP A 76 -5.90 29.64 4.06
CA TRP A 76 -4.48 29.96 4.28
C TRP A 76 -4.31 31.13 5.25
N LEU A 77 -5.14 32.17 5.15
CA LEU A 77 -5.15 33.26 6.12
C LEU A 77 -5.42 32.74 7.55
N ASN A 78 -6.39 31.84 7.71
CA ASN A 78 -6.70 31.22 8.98
C ASN A 78 -5.51 30.42 9.51
N LEU A 79 -4.85 29.61 8.67
CA LEU A 79 -3.64 28.89 9.06
C LEU A 79 -2.57 29.84 9.61
N VAL A 80 -2.24 30.92 8.89
CA VAL A 80 -1.25 31.92 9.34
C VAL A 80 -1.62 32.53 10.69
N LYS A 81 -2.90 32.90 10.87
CA LYS A 81 -3.39 33.48 12.13
C LYS A 81 -3.34 32.48 13.28
N ILE A 82 -3.65 31.21 13.03
CA ILE A 82 -3.62 30.14 14.04
C ILE A 82 -2.19 29.80 14.45
N LEU A 83 -1.24 29.74 13.51
CA LEU A 83 0.17 29.49 13.80
C LEU A 83 0.79 30.58 14.68
N GLY A 84 0.37 31.84 14.51
CA GLY A 84 0.75 32.96 15.39
C GLY A 84 2.18 33.51 15.17
N CYS A 85 2.96 32.88 14.29
CA CYS A 85 4.36 33.22 14.03
C CYS A 85 4.59 34.24 12.91
N GLY A 86 3.53 34.83 12.33
CA GLY A 86 3.69 35.65 11.11
C GLY A 86 3.99 34.81 9.87
N ILE A 87 4.30 35.46 8.74
CA ILE A 87 4.58 34.83 7.44
C ILE A 87 5.60 35.63 6.63
N GLY A 88 6.46 34.95 5.87
CA GLY A 88 7.44 35.57 4.98
C GLY A 88 8.35 36.54 5.76
N PRO A 89 8.49 37.82 5.33
CA PRO A 89 9.35 38.79 6.01
C PRO A 89 9.02 39.06 7.49
N SER A 90 7.79 38.78 7.92
CA SER A 90 7.32 38.99 9.30
C SER A 90 7.42 37.75 10.19
N PHE A 91 7.92 36.65 9.62
CA PHE A 91 7.94 35.35 10.28
C PHE A 91 8.94 35.32 11.45
N ASP A 92 8.50 34.77 12.58
CA ASP A 92 9.30 34.53 13.78
C ASP A 92 8.87 33.22 14.43
N ILE A 93 9.70 32.18 14.27
CA ILE A 93 9.45 30.84 14.80
C ILE A 93 9.28 30.82 16.33
N LYS A 94 9.86 31.78 17.07
CA LYS A 94 9.72 31.84 18.53
C LYS A 94 8.29 32.15 18.97
N LYS A 95 7.47 32.70 18.08
CA LYS A 95 6.05 33.01 18.31
C LYS A 95 5.11 31.90 17.83
N LEU A 96 5.65 30.78 17.35
CA LEU A 96 4.85 29.67 16.88
C LEU A 96 4.05 29.06 18.04
N ASN A 97 2.73 29.00 17.89
CA ASN A 97 1.80 28.52 18.92
C ASN A 97 1.86 27.00 19.16
N PHE A 98 2.50 26.24 18.26
CA PHE A 98 2.51 24.78 18.26
C PHE A 98 3.93 24.24 18.15
N ASP A 99 4.18 23.15 18.87
CA ASP A 99 5.46 22.45 18.82
C ASP A 99 5.54 21.52 17.61
N LYS A 100 4.40 20.95 17.20
CA LYS A 100 4.24 20.09 16.04
C LYS A 100 3.05 20.50 15.19
N ILE A 101 3.23 20.45 13.88
CA ILE A 101 2.19 20.62 12.87
C ILE A 101 2.12 19.31 12.10
N ILE A 102 0.96 18.67 12.08
CA ILE A 102 0.76 17.33 11.54
C ILE A 102 -0.27 17.43 10.41
N ILE A 103 0.14 17.10 9.19
CA ILE A 103 -0.75 17.02 8.02
C ILE A 103 -1.38 15.63 8.01
N ALA A 104 -2.70 15.56 8.12
CA ALA A 104 -3.48 14.33 8.05
C ALA A 104 -4.46 14.42 6.88
N THR A 105 -4.09 13.79 5.77
CA THR A 105 -4.87 13.71 4.53
C THR A 105 -5.16 12.25 4.20
N ASP A 106 -6.16 12.02 3.35
CA ASP A 106 -6.43 10.67 2.85
C ASP A 106 -5.29 10.18 1.92
N ALA A 107 -5.28 8.88 1.66
CA ALA A 107 -4.28 8.22 0.82
C ALA A 107 -4.61 8.29 -0.69
N ASP A 108 -5.66 9.02 -1.06
CA ASP A 108 -6.07 9.21 -2.45
C ASP A 108 -5.32 10.38 -3.13
N ILE A 109 -5.63 10.57 -4.41
CA ILE A 109 -4.99 11.58 -5.26
C ILE A 109 -5.30 13.01 -4.76
N ASP A 110 -6.52 13.26 -4.29
CA ASP A 110 -6.94 14.56 -3.78
C ASP A 110 -6.21 14.91 -2.47
N GLY A 111 -6.13 13.94 -1.55
CA GLY A 111 -5.36 14.07 -0.32
C GLY A 111 -3.88 14.25 -0.57
N TYR A 112 -3.32 13.58 -1.59
CA TYR A 112 -1.96 13.86 -2.06
C TYR A 112 -1.80 15.33 -2.51
N HIS A 113 -2.68 15.86 -3.36
CA HIS A 113 -2.60 17.26 -3.81
C HIS A 113 -2.71 18.27 -2.66
N ILE A 114 -3.58 18.02 -1.68
CA ILE A 114 -3.70 18.88 -0.49
C ILE A 114 -2.41 18.86 0.32
N ARG A 115 -1.85 17.66 0.56
CA ARG A 115 -0.59 17.47 1.27
C ARG A 115 0.58 18.17 0.57
N VAL A 116 0.71 18.05 -0.75
CA VAL A 116 1.73 18.77 -1.52
C VAL A 116 1.52 20.29 -1.42
N GLY A 117 0.29 20.77 -1.50
CA GLY A 117 -0.02 22.20 -1.35
C GLY A 117 0.38 22.75 0.02
N MET A 118 0.08 22.03 1.11
CA MET A 118 0.48 22.40 2.47
C MET A 118 2.00 22.38 2.65
N CYS A 119 2.67 21.32 2.20
CA CYS A 119 4.12 21.23 2.29
C CYS A 119 4.81 22.35 1.49
N SER A 120 4.29 22.64 0.29
CA SER A 120 4.77 23.74 -0.56
C SER A 120 4.56 25.11 0.09
N PHE A 121 3.41 25.32 0.75
CA PHE A 121 3.16 26.55 1.52
C PHE A 121 4.19 26.76 2.61
N PHE A 122 4.46 25.73 3.42
CA PHE A 122 5.45 25.81 4.49
C PHE A 122 6.85 26.04 3.92
N LEU A 123 7.27 25.30 2.89
CA LEU A 123 8.60 25.48 2.29
C LEU A 123 8.78 26.89 1.68
N LYS A 124 7.75 27.43 1.03
CA LYS A 124 7.84 28.71 0.34
C LYS A 124 7.80 29.91 1.31
N TYR A 125 6.96 29.85 2.35
CA TYR A 125 6.64 31.02 3.16
C TYR A 125 7.04 30.94 4.64
N MET A 126 7.36 29.74 5.14
CA MET A 126 7.79 29.48 6.53
C MET A 126 8.80 28.31 6.60
N PRO A 127 9.86 28.28 5.76
CA PRO A 127 10.74 27.12 5.63
C PRO A 127 11.43 26.73 6.96
N GLU A 128 11.62 27.68 7.87
CA GLU A 128 12.21 27.46 9.18
C GLU A 128 11.41 26.46 10.02
N ILE A 129 10.10 26.32 9.82
CA ILE A 129 9.27 25.29 10.47
C ILE A 129 9.73 23.89 10.05
N ILE A 130 10.03 23.71 8.76
CA ILE A 130 10.52 22.44 8.20
C ILE A 130 11.94 22.17 8.72
N TYR A 131 12.83 23.17 8.65
CA TYR A 131 14.22 23.02 9.11
C TYR A 131 14.30 22.74 10.62
N ALA A 132 13.46 23.38 11.43
CA ALA A 132 13.33 23.09 12.86
C ALA A 132 12.69 21.73 13.17
N GLY A 133 12.19 21.02 12.15
CA GLY A 133 11.61 19.69 12.31
C GLY A 133 10.22 19.66 12.93
N LYS A 134 9.45 20.72 12.75
CA LYS A 134 8.13 20.87 13.36
C LYS A 134 6.97 20.44 12.45
N LEU A 135 7.23 20.14 11.18
CA LEU A 135 6.23 19.69 10.21
C LEU A 135 6.29 18.17 10.01
N TYR A 136 5.13 17.53 10.11
CA TYR A 136 4.97 16.09 10.01
C TYR A 136 3.78 15.73 9.11
N ILE A 137 3.80 14.52 8.56
CA ILE A 137 2.67 13.89 7.87
C ILE A 137 2.23 12.68 8.71
N ALA A 138 0.93 12.57 8.99
CA ALA A 138 0.37 11.39 9.63
C ALA A 138 0.28 10.23 8.64
N GLU A 139 0.69 9.06 9.08
CA GLU A 139 0.63 7.82 8.31
C GLU A 139 -0.42 6.89 8.94
N PRO A 140 -1.69 6.95 8.49
CA PRO A 140 -2.71 6.03 8.98
C PRO A 140 -2.39 4.59 8.53
N PRO A 141 -2.83 3.58 9.29
CA PRO A 141 -2.60 2.18 8.93
C PRO A 141 -3.42 1.80 7.70
N LEU A 142 -2.90 0.89 6.89
CA LEU A 142 -3.62 0.24 5.79
C LEU A 142 -4.42 -0.96 6.31
N TYR A 143 -3.80 -1.78 7.17
CA TYR A 143 -4.44 -2.97 7.73
C TYR A 143 -4.37 -3.01 9.25
N LYS A 144 -5.44 -3.54 9.85
CA LYS A 144 -5.42 -4.10 11.20
C LYS A 144 -5.30 -5.60 11.10
N LEU A 145 -4.19 -6.14 11.58
CA LEU A 145 -3.88 -7.56 11.59
C LEU A 145 -4.15 -8.13 12.99
N MET A 146 -4.58 -9.39 13.03
CA MET A 146 -4.68 -10.16 14.27
C MET A 146 -3.78 -11.38 14.20
N GLN A 147 -2.88 -11.47 15.17
CA GLN A 147 -2.04 -12.64 15.40
C GLN A 147 -1.94 -12.86 16.91
N GLY A 148 -2.75 -13.77 17.44
CA GLY A 148 -2.95 -13.89 18.89
C GLY A 148 -3.94 -12.86 19.43
N LYS A 149 -3.61 -12.22 20.57
CA LYS A 149 -4.56 -11.34 21.30
C LYS A 149 -4.44 -9.85 20.94
N GLU A 150 -3.24 -9.37 20.66
CA GLU A 150 -3.00 -7.95 20.43
C GLU A 150 -3.12 -7.60 18.93
N PRO A 151 -3.74 -6.45 18.58
CA PRO A 151 -3.80 -6.00 17.21
C PRO A 151 -2.43 -5.47 16.74
N ILE A 152 -2.11 -5.74 15.48
CA ILE A 152 -0.93 -5.18 14.81
C ILE A 152 -1.41 -4.27 13.68
N TYR A 153 -0.94 -3.03 13.68
CA TYR A 153 -1.26 -2.06 12.62
C TYR A 153 -0.07 -1.89 11.68
N VAL A 154 -0.32 -2.05 10.38
CA VAL A 154 0.68 -1.89 9.32
C VAL A 154 0.24 -0.81 8.34
N ALA A 155 1.17 0.02 7.88
CA ALA A 155 0.89 1.17 7.03
C ALA A 155 0.91 0.85 5.52
N SER A 156 1.45 -0.30 5.12
CA SER A 156 1.62 -0.67 3.72
C SER A 156 1.45 -2.17 3.49
N GLN A 157 1.25 -2.54 2.22
CA GLN A 157 1.23 -3.95 1.80
C GLN A 157 2.61 -4.61 2.02
N THR A 158 3.70 -3.88 1.79
CA THR A 158 5.06 -4.37 2.07
C THR A 158 5.24 -4.72 3.54
N GLU A 159 4.74 -3.89 4.46
CA GLU A 159 4.77 -4.22 5.89
C GLU A 159 3.90 -5.44 6.23
N TYR A 160 2.75 -5.61 5.57
CA TYR A 160 1.93 -6.80 5.75
C TYR A 160 2.67 -8.06 5.30
N ILE A 161 3.28 -8.04 4.11
CA ILE A 161 4.10 -9.15 3.60
C ILE A 161 5.24 -9.46 4.57
N GLN A 162 5.90 -8.43 5.11
CA GLN A 162 6.95 -8.61 6.11
C GLN A 162 6.42 -9.30 7.38
N LYS A 163 5.22 -8.94 7.86
CA LYS A 163 4.58 -9.63 9.00
C LYS A 163 4.20 -11.07 8.67
N CYS A 164 3.76 -11.36 7.46
CA CYS A 164 3.57 -12.72 6.98
C CYS A 164 4.88 -13.51 7.01
N ILE A 165 5.97 -12.96 6.49
CA ILE A 165 7.30 -13.61 6.49
C ILE A 165 7.78 -13.89 7.92
N GLU A 166 7.68 -12.92 8.83
CA GLU A 166 8.02 -13.09 10.25
C GLU A 166 7.22 -14.22 10.91
N SER A 167 5.95 -14.40 10.51
CA SER A 167 5.06 -15.43 11.06
C SER A 167 5.38 -16.86 10.61
N ILE A 168 6.10 -17.03 9.50
CA ILE A 168 6.44 -18.35 8.95
C ILE A 168 7.40 -19.10 9.89
N GLY A 169 8.31 -18.37 10.56
CA GLY A 169 9.21 -18.91 11.58
C GLY A 169 10.48 -19.56 11.03
N ASP A 170 10.72 -20.83 11.40
CA ASP A 170 11.95 -21.57 11.11
C ASP A 170 11.92 -22.36 9.80
N VAL A 171 10.93 -22.10 8.93
CA VAL A 171 10.80 -22.81 7.65
C VAL A 171 12.03 -22.53 6.79
N GLN A 172 12.65 -23.59 6.29
CA GLN A 172 13.69 -23.54 5.28
C GLN A 172 13.11 -24.05 3.96
N ILE A 173 13.45 -23.39 2.86
CA ILE A 173 13.00 -23.77 1.52
C ILE A 173 14.18 -24.14 0.63
N SER A 174 13.92 -25.02 -0.32
CA SER A 174 14.85 -25.40 -1.37
C SER A 174 14.07 -25.80 -2.62
N PHE A 175 14.64 -25.51 -3.77
CA PHE A 175 14.04 -25.83 -5.06
C PHE A 175 14.82 -26.96 -5.73
N PRO A 176 14.17 -27.98 -6.27
CA PRO A 176 14.82 -28.98 -7.10
C PRO A 176 15.45 -28.31 -8.33
N SER A 177 16.77 -28.42 -8.49
CA SER A 177 17.46 -27.93 -9.68
C SER A 177 17.79 -29.09 -10.62
N ASN A 178 17.81 -28.82 -11.93
CA ASN A 178 18.39 -29.73 -12.93
C ASN A 178 19.92 -29.89 -12.76
N LYS A 179 20.57 -29.02 -11.98
CA LYS A 179 21.96 -29.18 -11.55
C LYS A 179 21.96 -29.87 -10.19
N LYS A 180 22.92 -30.78 -9.95
CA LYS A 180 23.01 -31.71 -8.80
C LYS A 180 22.90 -31.12 -7.38
N ASP A 181 22.78 -29.81 -7.23
CA ASP A 181 22.68 -29.12 -5.94
C ASP A 181 21.37 -28.33 -5.86
N SER A 182 20.61 -28.55 -4.77
CA SER A 182 19.45 -27.71 -4.47
C SER A 182 19.90 -26.29 -4.14
N VAL A 183 19.29 -25.30 -4.79
CA VAL A 183 19.60 -23.89 -4.51
C VAL A 183 18.85 -23.50 -3.25
N LYS A 184 19.59 -23.18 -2.18
CA LYS A 184 19.00 -22.53 -1.00
C LYS A 184 18.66 -21.09 -1.36
N VAL A 185 17.37 -20.80 -1.38
CA VAL A 185 16.84 -19.46 -1.64
C VAL A 185 16.44 -18.82 -0.32
N ASN A 186 16.61 -17.51 -0.22
CA ASN A 186 16.13 -16.75 0.92
C ASN A 186 14.59 -16.78 0.96
N VAL A 187 14.01 -17.29 2.04
CA VAL A 187 12.55 -17.37 2.24
C VAL A 187 11.90 -16.00 2.08
N THR A 188 12.54 -14.94 2.56
CA THR A 188 12.03 -13.56 2.46
C THR A 188 11.89 -13.13 1.01
N GLU A 189 12.89 -13.41 0.17
CA GLU A 189 12.85 -13.07 -1.26
C GLU A 189 11.74 -13.87 -1.95
N PHE A 190 11.73 -15.19 -1.78
CA PHE A 190 10.74 -16.06 -2.43
C PHE A 190 9.30 -15.71 -2.07
N VAL A 191 9.00 -15.53 -0.77
CA VAL A 191 7.64 -15.21 -0.32
C VAL A 191 7.23 -13.83 -0.78
N THR A 192 8.17 -12.89 -0.91
CA THR A 192 7.87 -11.54 -1.44
C THR A 192 7.52 -11.61 -2.92
N ASP A 193 8.31 -12.34 -3.72
CA ASP A 193 8.10 -12.47 -5.15
C ASP A 193 6.80 -13.22 -5.50
N ALA A 194 6.50 -14.29 -4.75
CA ALA A 194 5.39 -15.19 -5.02
C ALA A 194 4.20 -15.00 -4.06
N PHE A 195 4.10 -13.86 -3.37
CA PHE A 195 3.08 -13.64 -2.34
C PHE A 195 1.65 -13.82 -2.86
N ASP A 196 1.38 -13.30 -4.06
CA ASP A 196 0.05 -13.33 -4.69
C ASP A 196 -0.21 -14.61 -5.50
N TYR A 197 0.76 -15.54 -5.55
CA TYR A 197 0.70 -16.72 -6.41
C TYR A 197 -0.57 -17.56 -6.22
N LEU A 198 -0.94 -17.84 -4.95
CA LEU A 198 -2.15 -18.61 -4.64
C LEU A 198 -3.42 -17.83 -4.98
N ASN A 199 -3.47 -16.53 -4.67
CA ASN A 199 -4.64 -15.68 -4.95
C ASN A 199 -4.91 -15.59 -6.46
N ILE A 200 -3.86 -15.40 -7.26
CA ILE A 200 -3.97 -15.35 -8.72
C ILE A 200 -4.55 -16.67 -9.27
N LEU A 201 -4.05 -17.82 -8.79
CA LEU A 201 -4.58 -19.12 -9.19
C LEU A 201 -6.04 -19.32 -8.76
N GLU A 202 -6.43 -18.84 -7.57
CA GLU A 202 -7.81 -18.91 -7.09
C GLU A 202 -8.75 -18.02 -7.91
N GLU A 203 -8.35 -16.80 -8.22
CA GLU A 203 -9.13 -15.86 -9.05
C GLU A 203 -9.33 -16.42 -10.46
N LEU A 204 -8.26 -16.89 -11.11
CA LEU A 204 -8.33 -17.52 -12.43
C LEU A 204 -9.15 -18.81 -12.43
N SER A 205 -9.06 -19.59 -11.36
CA SER A 205 -9.85 -20.81 -11.18
C SER A 205 -11.35 -20.50 -11.16
N VAL A 206 -11.75 -19.45 -10.45
CA VAL A 206 -13.15 -18.99 -10.40
C VAL A 206 -13.59 -18.43 -11.75
N GLU A 207 -12.77 -17.54 -12.35
CA GLU A 207 -13.08 -16.88 -13.62
C GLU A 207 -13.27 -17.90 -14.76
N LYS A 208 -12.33 -18.84 -14.89
CA LYS A 208 -12.35 -19.83 -15.97
C LYS A 208 -13.16 -21.07 -15.63
N SER A 209 -13.64 -21.21 -14.39
CA SER A 209 -14.31 -22.42 -13.89
C SER A 209 -13.46 -23.69 -14.04
N VAL A 210 -12.14 -23.55 -13.81
CA VAL A 210 -11.15 -24.62 -13.95
C VAL A 210 -10.49 -24.88 -12.61
N ASN A 211 -10.16 -26.13 -12.32
CA ASN A 211 -9.38 -26.51 -11.14
C ASN A 211 -8.03 -25.76 -11.09
N ARG A 212 -7.78 -25.04 -9.99
CA ARG A 212 -6.55 -24.24 -9.81
C ARG A 212 -5.25 -25.03 -9.94
N TYR A 213 -5.22 -26.31 -9.53
CA TYR A 213 -4.02 -27.12 -9.65
C TYR A 213 -3.77 -27.50 -11.11
N LEU A 214 -4.83 -27.77 -11.88
CA LEU A 214 -4.69 -27.97 -13.33
C LEU A 214 -4.14 -26.71 -14.01
N LEU A 215 -4.64 -25.52 -13.66
CA LEU A 215 -4.08 -24.25 -14.14
C LEU A 215 -2.60 -24.08 -13.76
N GLU A 216 -2.23 -24.43 -12.53
CA GLU A 216 -0.83 -24.41 -12.09
C GLU A 216 0.07 -25.32 -12.94
N TYR A 217 -0.39 -26.53 -13.27
CA TYR A 217 0.34 -27.45 -14.15
C TYR A 217 0.39 -26.98 -15.61
N ILE A 218 -0.66 -26.31 -16.11
CA ILE A 218 -0.66 -25.70 -17.44
C ILE A 218 0.37 -24.57 -17.49
N ALA A 219 0.39 -23.69 -16.48
CA ALA A 219 1.42 -22.67 -16.33
C ALA A 219 2.83 -23.29 -16.31
N ASN A 220 3.00 -24.45 -15.68
CA ASN A 220 4.26 -25.19 -15.72
C ASN A 220 4.66 -25.65 -17.11
N GLY A 221 3.69 -26.12 -17.91
CA GLY A 221 3.96 -26.47 -19.31
C GLY A 221 4.50 -25.28 -20.09
N PHE A 222 3.89 -24.10 -19.95
CA PHE A 222 4.42 -22.88 -20.57
C PHE A 222 5.81 -22.49 -20.05
N ALA A 223 6.06 -22.59 -18.75
CA ALA A 223 7.36 -22.28 -18.16
C ALA A 223 8.48 -23.22 -18.66
N VAL A 224 8.17 -24.49 -18.96
CA VAL A 224 9.14 -25.50 -19.39
C VAL A 224 9.35 -25.51 -20.91
N TYR A 225 8.28 -25.37 -21.69
CA TYR A 225 8.31 -25.57 -23.14
C TYR A 225 8.34 -24.25 -23.93
N GLY A 226 7.88 -23.14 -23.36
CA GLY A 226 7.87 -21.81 -23.97
C GLY A 226 6.58 -21.04 -23.70
N LYS A 227 6.68 -19.70 -23.62
CA LYS A 227 5.58 -18.77 -23.31
C LYS A 227 4.74 -18.38 -24.53
N SER A 228 4.55 -19.32 -25.45
CA SER A 228 3.65 -19.11 -26.58
C SER A 228 2.73 -20.31 -26.71
N THR A 229 1.52 -20.04 -27.21
CA THR A 229 0.54 -21.06 -27.57
C THR A 229 1.19 -22.14 -28.42
N LYS A 230 1.98 -21.73 -29.42
CA LYS A 230 2.66 -22.66 -30.33
C LYS A 230 3.65 -23.56 -29.62
N ASP A 231 4.54 -23.00 -28.79
CA ASP A 231 5.59 -23.78 -28.12
C ASP A 231 4.99 -24.85 -27.17
N PHE A 232 3.89 -24.50 -26.50
CA PHE A 232 3.14 -25.43 -25.66
C PHE A 232 2.51 -26.54 -26.49
N VAL A 233 1.76 -26.19 -27.54
CA VAL A 233 1.06 -27.17 -28.40
C VAL A 233 2.06 -28.13 -29.07
N ASP A 234 3.20 -27.62 -29.55
CA ASP A 234 4.27 -28.44 -30.15
C ASP A 234 4.88 -29.46 -29.15
N ASN A 235 4.67 -29.28 -27.84
CA ASN A 235 5.18 -30.16 -26.78
C ASN A 235 4.10 -30.78 -25.89
N VAL A 236 2.81 -30.61 -26.22
CA VAL A 236 1.69 -30.99 -25.35
C VAL A 236 1.66 -32.49 -25.04
N ASP A 237 2.02 -33.35 -26.00
CA ASP A 237 2.09 -34.80 -25.81
C ASP A 237 3.13 -35.22 -24.76
N LYS A 238 4.24 -34.48 -24.65
CA LYS A 238 5.25 -34.73 -23.61
C LYS A 238 4.72 -34.33 -22.25
N TRP A 239 4.06 -33.17 -22.19
CA TRP A 239 3.44 -32.64 -20.98
C TRP A 239 2.31 -33.55 -20.46
N ILE A 240 1.38 -33.99 -21.32
CA ILE A 240 0.29 -34.92 -20.96
C ILE A 240 0.83 -36.23 -20.40
N ARG A 241 1.87 -36.81 -21.01
CA ARG A 241 2.49 -38.05 -20.52
C ARG A 241 3.01 -37.94 -19.09
N MET A 242 3.46 -36.75 -18.68
CA MET A 242 3.88 -36.50 -17.30
C MET A 242 2.67 -36.39 -16.36
N LEU A 243 1.58 -35.76 -16.82
CA LEU A 243 0.40 -35.50 -16.01
C LEU A 243 -0.61 -36.64 -15.92
N VAL A 244 -0.64 -37.58 -16.86
CA VAL A 244 -1.56 -38.73 -16.85
C VAL A 244 -1.50 -39.51 -15.53
N LYS A 245 -0.35 -39.51 -14.84
CA LYS A 245 -0.20 -40.16 -13.52
C LYS A 245 -0.96 -39.43 -12.40
N ILE A 246 -1.20 -38.14 -12.57
CA ILE A 246 -1.86 -37.25 -11.61
C ILE A 246 -3.33 -37.08 -12.00
N TYR A 247 -3.60 -36.92 -13.29
CA TYR A 247 -4.92 -36.76 -13.89
C TYR A 247 -5.13 -37.86 -14.95
N PRO A 248 -5.69 -39.03 -14.59
CA PRO A 248 -5.80 -40.17 -15.50
C PRO A 248 -6.63 -39.91 -16.76
N GLU A 249 -7.60 -38.98 -16.66
CA GLU A 249 -8.52 -38.62 -17.75
C GLU A 249 -8.12 -37.33 -18.48
N ILE A 250 -6.86 -36.88 -18.32
CA ILE A 250 -6.33 -35.72 -19.06
C ILE A 250 -6.04 -36.09 -20.51
N GLY A 251 -6.42 -35.20 -21.43
CA GLY A 251 -6.07 -35.28 -22.84
C GLY A 251 -6.00 -33.89 -23.48
N PHE A 252 -5.68 -33.87 -24.76
CA PHE A 252 -5.64 -32.65 -25.56
C PHE A 252 -6.31 -32.89 -26.91
N ASP A 253 -7.18 -31.97 -27.29
CA ASP A 253 -7.79 -31.92 -28.61
C ASP A 253 -7.02 -30.93 -29.49
N HIS A 254 -6.34 -31.46 -30.51
CA HIS A 254 -5.55 -30.66 -31.46
C HIS A 254 -6.40 -29.87 -32.45
N GLU A 255 -7.68 -30.22 -32.66
CA GLU A 255 -8.55 -29.46 -33.55
C GLU A 255 -9.03 -28.17 -32.88
N THR A 256 -9.30 -28.25 -31.58
CA THR A 256 -9.81 -27.12 -30.78
C THR A 256 -8.75 -26.44 -29.91
N ASN A 257 -7.54 -26.99 -29.84
CA ASN A 257 -6.47 -26.59 -28.91
C ASN A 257 -6.91 -26.61 -27.44
N GLN A 258 -7.66 -27.63 -27.04
CA GLN A 258 -8.21 -27.72 -25.68
C GLN A 258 -7.56 -28.83 -24.87
N VAL A 259 -7.08 -28.49 -23.67
CA VAL A 259 -6.84 -29.49 -22.64
C VAL A 259 -8.18 -29.88 -22.04
N HIS A 260 -8.47 -31.17 -21.97
CA HIS A 260 -9.64 -31.71 -21.29
C HIS A 260 -9.20 -32.64 -20.16
N ALA A 261 -9.91 -32.63 -19.02
CA ALA A 261 -9.68 -33.56 -17.92
C ALA A 261 -10.94 -33.75 -17.09
N THR A 262 -11.06 -34.86 -16.37
CA THR A 262 -12.09 -35.03 -15.33
C THR A 262 -11.42 -34.98 -13.96
N ILE A 263 -11.83 -34.04 -13.11
CA ILE A 263 -11.30 -33.89 -11.75
C ILE A 263 -12.48 -33.88 -10.78
N ASP A 264 -12.47 -34.77 -9.80
CA ASP A 264 -13.56 -34.93 -8.82
C ASP A 264 -14.96 -35.05 -9.45
N LEU A 265 -15.05 -35.79 -10.55
CA LEU A 265 -16.27 -35.99 -11.36
C LEU A 265 -16.78 -34.72 -12.07
N VAL A 266 -15.91 -33.70 -12.22
CA VAL A 266 -16.23 -32.47 -12.94
C VAL A 266 -15.29 -32.32 -14.14
N ASP A 267 -15.90 -32.19 -15.31
CA ASP A 267 -15.17 -31.94 -16.56
C ASP A 267 -14.48 -30.56 -16.50
N GLN A 268 -13.22 -30.55 -16.93
CA GLN A 268 -12.36 -29.39 -17.02
C GLN A 268 -12.02 -29.20 -18.50
N LEU A 269 -12.32 -28.03 -19.05
CA LEU A 269 -12.01 -27.69 -20.44
C LEU A 269 -11.23 -26.39 -20.46
N VAL A 270 -10.03 -26.42 -21.02
CA VAL A 270 -9.12 -25.27 -21.02
C VAL A 270 -8.62 -25.03 -22.44
N LEU A 271 -9.05 -23.92 -23.05
CA LEU A 271 -8.55 -23.47 -24.35
C LEU A 271 -7.12 -22.93 -24.19
N ILE A 272 -6.18 -23.47 -24.96
CA ILE A 272 -4.80 -23.01 -25.01
C ILE A 272 -4.69 -21.94 -26.09
N ASP A 273 -4.71 -20.68 -25.66
CA ASP A 273 -4.58 -19.51 -26.51
C ASP A 273 -3.72 -18.42 -25.84
N ASP A 274 -3.50 -17.32 -26.58
CA ASP A 274 -2.68 -16.21 -26.10
C ASP A 274 -3.33 -15.49 -24.90
N GLU A 275 -4.66 -15.55 -24.75
CA GLU A 275 -5.37 -15.01 -23.60
C GLU A 275 -5.00 -15.79 -22.33
N LEU A 276 -5.08 -17.12 -22.36
CA LEU A 276 -4.66 -17.96 -21.25
C LEU A 276 -3.18 -17.77 -20.89
N VAL A 277 -2.30 -17.63 -21.89
CA VAL A 277 -0.87 -17.36 -21.67
C VAL A 277 -0.69 -16.05 -20.90
N ASN A 278 -1.41 -14.99 -21.31
CA ASN A 278 -1.34 -13.69 -20.65
C ASN A 278 -1.87 -13.75 -19.22
N ASP A 279 -2.99 -14.45 -19.00
CA ASP A 279 -3.59 -14.61 -17.67
C ASP A 279 -2.67 -15.37 -16.72
N LEU A 280 -2.02 -16.44 -17.21
CA LEU A 280 -1.09 -17.25 -16.43
C LEU A 280 0.32 -16.64 -16.35
N LEU A 281 0.62 -15.56 -17.08
CA LEU A 281 1.96 -14.99 -17.16
C LEU A 281 2.63 -14.75 -15.80
N PRO A 282 1.94 -14.18 -14.78
CA PRO A 282 2.54 -14.02 -13.44
C PRO A 282 2.97 -15.34 -12.82
N ILE A 283 2.17 -16.40 -12.98
CA ILE A 283 2.45 -17.75 -12.48
C ILE A 283 3.62 -18.37 -13.24
N ILE A 284 3.62 -18.23 -14.57
CA ILE A 284 4.69 -18.74 -15.46
C ILE A 284 6.04 -18.15 -15.06
N LEU A 285 6.13 -16.83 -14.83
CA LEU A 285 7.38 -16.15 -14.46
C LEU A 285 7.93 -16.64 -13.11
N ILE A 286 7.06 -16.87 -12.12
CA ILE A 286 7.46 -17.42 -10.82
C ILE A 286 7.99 -18.85 -10.98
N GLN A 287 7.31 -19.68 -11.79
CA GLN A 287 7.74 -21.05 -12.02
C GLN A 287 9.01 -21.15 -12.89
N GLU A 288 9.31 -20.19 -13.76
CA GLU A 288 10.61 -20.12 -14.42
C GLU A 288 11.74 -19.82 -13.44
N LYS A 289 11.49 -18.92 -12.48
CA LYS A 289 12.49 -18.53 -11.48
C LYS A 289 12.74 -19.65 -10.46
N TYR A 290 11.68 -20.31 -10.00
CA TYR A 290 11.74 -21.23 -8.85
C TYR A 290 11.43 -22.69 -9.17
N GLY A 291 10.82 -22.97 -10.32
CA GLY A 291 10.23 -24.27 -10.63
C GLY A 291 8.85 -24.48 -10.01
N LEU A 292 8.15 -25.52 -10.43
CA LEU A 292 6.84 -25.90 -9.87
C LEU A 292 6.96 -26.51 -8.47
N LEU A 293 8.02 -27.30 -8.24
CA LEU A 293 8.17 -28.07 -7.02
C LEU A 293 9.03 -27.30 -6.00
N ILE A 294 8.63 -27.37 -4.75
CA ILE A 294 9.33 -26.78 -3.60
C ILE A 294 9.45 -27.83 -2.50
N SER A 295 10.65 -27.94 -1.95
CA SER A 295 10.93 -28.74 -0.76
C SER A 295 11.11 -27.80 0.43
N TYR A 296 10.38 -28.05 1.52
CA TYR A 296 10.48 -27.23 2.73
C TYR A 296 10.56 -28.07 4.00
N GLU A 297 11.27 -27.55 5.00
CA GLU A 297 11.49 -28.17 6.30
C GLU A 297 11.21 -27.16 7.43
N SER A 298 10.56 -27.59 8.51
CA SER A 298 10.52 -26.87 9.77
C SER A 298 10.67 -27.84 10.93
N LYS A 299 11.63 -27.58 11.80
CA LYS A 299 11.88 -28.40 13.00
C LYS A 299 10.79 -28.16 14.02
N LYS A 300 10.34 -26.91 14.19
CA LYS A 300 9.26 -26.57 15.12
C LYS A 300 7.93 -27.18 14.72
N LYS A 301 7.64 -27.24 13.42
CA LYS A 301 6.39 -27.82 12.88
C LYS A 301 6.50 -29.32 12.61
N ASN A 302 7.68 -29.92 12.83
CA ASN A 302 7.97 -31.33 12.55
C ASN A 302 7.54 -31.78 11.15
N VAL A 303 7.93 -31.00 10.14
CA VAL A 303 7.54 -31.22 8.74
C VAL A 303 8.76 -31.16 7.83
N SER A 304 8.84 -32.10 6.89
CA SER A 304 9.78 -32.11 5.78
C SER A 304 9.10 -32.76 4.60
N LYS A 305 8.85 -32.01 3.53
CA LYS A 305 8.14 -32.53 2.35
C LYS A 305 8.43 -31.72 1.08
N THR A 306 8.08 -32.32 -0.05
CA THR A 306 8.11 -31.68 -1.37
C THR A 306 6.69 -31.60 -1.91
N THR A 307 6.30 -30.44 -2.45
CA THR A 307 4.96 -30.18 -2.98
C THR A 307 5.01 -29.12 -4.09
N THR A 308 3.87 -28.74 -4.67
CA THR A 308 3.82 -27.63 -5.64
C THR A 308 3.82 -26.28 -4.93
N LEU A 309 4.12 -25.19 -5.65
CA LEU A 309 4.13 -23.84 -5.07
C LEU A 309 2.76 -23.48 -4.46
N SER A 310 1.65 -23.75 -5.15
CA SER A 310 0.30 -23.45 -4.63
C SER A 310 0.03 -24.14 -3.30
N ARG A 311 0.35 -25.44 -3.21
CA ARG A 311 0.21 -26.25 -1.99
C ARG A 311 1.09 -25.77 -0.84
N PHE A 312 2.30 -25.30 -1.15
CA PHE A 312 3.15 -24.68 -0.15
C PHE A 312 2.50 -23.41 0.41
N PHE A 313 2.02 -22.52 -0.45
CA PHE A 313 1.34 -21.30 -0.03
C PHE A 313 0.06 -21.56 0.74
N GLU A 314 -0.71 -22.59 0.36
CA GLU A 314 -1.89 -23.05 1.10
C GLU A 314 -1.59 -23.40 2.56
N GLU A 315 -0.39 -23.91 2.83
CA GLU A 315 -0.01 -24.35 4.16
C GLU A 315 0.63 -23.25 5.00
N ILE A 316 1.46 -22.41 4.38
CA ILE A 316 2.10 -21.32 5.12
C ILE A 316 1.14 -20.16 5.42
N GLN A 317 0.09 -19.96 4.59
CA GLN A 317 -0.90 -18.89 4.84
C GLN A 317 -1.63 -19.05 6.17
N TYR A 318 -1.78 -20.28 6.70
CA TYR A 318 -2.34 -20.50 8.04
C TYR A 318 -1.50 -19.89 9.16
N SER A 319 -0.23 -19.58 8.90
CA SER A 319 0.64 -18.89 9.85
C SER A 319 0.48 -17.36 9.79
N TYR A 320 -0.06 -16.83 8.68
CA TYR A 320 -0.14 -15.40 8.43
C TYR A 320 -1.09 -14.69 9.41
N PRO A 321 -0.78 -13.44 9.79
CA PRO A 321 -1.71 -12.60 10.51
C PRO A 321 -3.01 -12.39 9.72
N VAL A 322 -4.16 -12.54 10.36
CA VAL A 322 -5.46 -12.35 9.69
C VAL A 322 -5.76 -10.86 9.58
N ILE A 323 -6.04 -10.38 8.37
CA ILE A 323 -6.55 -9.03 8.15
C ILE A 323 -7.98 -8.95 8.73
N LYS A 324 -8.17 -8.13 9.77
CA LYS A 324 -9.50 -7.84 10.34
C LYS A 324 -10.17 -6.65 9.69
N ASP A 325 -9.39 -5.59 9.49
CA ASP A 325 -9.89 -4.35 8.89
C ASP A 325 -8.89 -3.86 7.84
N ARG A 326 -9.42 -3.28 6.76
CA ARG A 326 -8.68 -2.50 5.76
C ARG A 326 -9.17 -1.07 5.78
N TYR A 327 -8.29 -0.12 6.06
CA TYR A 327 -8.64 1.30 6.10
C TYR A 327 -8.36 1.94 4.74
N LYS A 328 -9.37 2.64 4.19
CA LYS A 328 -9.28 3.31 2.88
C LYS A 328 -9.01 4.81 2.99
N GLY A 329 -9.24 5.38 4.17
CA GLY A 329 -9.02 6.79 4.47
C GLY A 329 -9.28 7.10 5.94
N LEU A 330 -8.90 8.29 6.38
CA LEU A 330 -9.06 8.81 7.73
C LEU A 330 -10.52 8.83 8.19
N GLY A 331 -11.46 8.99 7.25
CA GLY A 331 -12.90 8.99 7.52
C GLY A 331 -13.54 7.61 7.66
N SER A 332 -12.86 6.53 7.25
CA SER A 332 -13.39 5.16 7.30
C SER A 332 -13.23 4.48 8.66
N SER A 333 -12.45 5.10 9.56
CA SER A 333 -12.07 4.53 10.85
C SER A 333 -12.99 5.03 11.96
N SER A 334 -13.29 4.15 12.94
CA SER A 334 -13.99 4.57 14.15
C SER A 334 -13.13 5.55 14.97
N ALA A 335 -13.76 6.39 15.80
CA ALA A 335 -13.04 7.34 16.65
C ALA A 335 -12.01 6.64 17.57
N THR A 336 -12.31 5.41 18.03
CA THR A 336 -11.39 4.60 18.84
C THR A 336 -10.14 4.21 18.04
N VAL A 337 -10.31 3.75 16.81
CA VAL A 337 -9.17 3.39 15.94
C VAL A 337 -8.37 4.64 15.61
N SER A 338 -9.02 5.73 15.20
CA SER A 338 -8.32 6.99 14.90
C SER A 338 -7.59 7.55 16.12
N LYS A 339 -8.10 7.32 17.33
CA LYS A 339 -7.41 7.67 18.56
C LYS A 339 -6.12 6.89 18.70
N GLU A 340 -6.19 5.57 18.55
CA GLU A 340 -5.06 4.67 18.69
C GLU A 340 -4.01 4.88 17.59
N VAL A 341 -4.40 5.06 16.34
CA VAL A 341 -3.46 4.96 15.21
C VAL A 341 -3.00 6.31 14.65
N ILE A 342 -3.77 7.39 14.88
CA ILE A 342 -3.45 8.73 14.35
C ILE A 342 -3.16 9.73 15.47
N MET A 343 -3.92 9.70 16.57
CA MET A 343 -3.84 10.74 17.59
C MET A 343 -2.89 10.43 18.73
N ASP A 344 -2.84 9.19 19.22
CA ASP A 344 -2.05 8.79 20.39
C ASP A 344 -0.54 8.85 20.08
N PRO A 345 0.23 9.71 20.78
CA PRO A 345 1.67 9.82 20.57
C PRO A 345 2.48 8.54 20.77
N LYS A 346 1.96 7.53 21.48
CA LYS A 346 2.67 6.27 21.76
C LYS A 346 2.60 5.28 20.59
N THR A 347 1.56 5.35 19.79
CA THR A 347 1.20 4.30 18.81
C THR A 347 1.09 4.83 17.39
N ARG A 348 0.86 6.14 17.20
CA ARG A 348 0.80 6.75 15.87
C ARG A 348 2.15 6.77 15.16
N ARG A 349 2.09 6.83 13.84
CA ARG A 349 3.26 7.01 12.97
C ARG A 349 3.23 8.38 12.30
N LEU A 350 4.36 9.09 12.40
CA LEU A 350 4.53 10.41 11.80
C LEU A 350 5.82 10.44 10.98
N ILE A 351 5.71 10.92 9.75
CA ILE A 351 6.85 11.17 8.87
C ILE A 351 7.25 12.65 9.06
N ARG A 352 8.49 12.91 9.50
CA ARG A 352 9.02 14.27 9.58
C ARG A 352 9.32 14.76 8.15
N VAL A 353 8.77 15.90 7.78
CA VAL A 353 8.97 16.49 6.45
C VAL A 353 10.32 17.19 6.38
N THR A 354 11.06 16.95 5.29
CA THR A 354 12.28 17.68 4.92
C THR A 354 12.06 18.49 3.65
N ALA A 355 12.92 19.47 3.37
CA ALA A 355 12.85 20.26 2.14
C ALA A 355 13.00 19.38 0.88
N ASN A 356 13.82 18.32 0.94
CA ASN A 356 13.98 17.37 -0.16
C ASN A 356 12.70 16.57 -0.44
N ASP A 357 11.96 16.20 0.61
CA ASP A 357 10.67 15.52 0.45
C ASP A 357 9.68 16.40 -0.29
N VAL A 358 9.60 17.69 0.07
CA VAL A 358 8.71 18.64 -0.60
C VAL A 358 9.08 18.84 -2.07
N ASP A 359 10.37 18.95 -2.39
CA ASP A 359 10.83 19.06 -3.78
C ASP A 359 10.47 17.81 -4.61
N THR A 360 10.67 16.62 -4.02
CA THR A 360 10.31 15.33 -4.63
C THR A 360 8.79 15.24 -4.87
N MET A 361 7.99 15.56 -3.85
CA MET A 361 6.53 15.56 -3.94
C MET A 361 6.01 16.48 -5.03
N ARG A 362 6.64 17.66 -5.20
CA ARG A 362 6.27 18.62 -6.24
C ARG A 362 6.58 18.09 -7.64
N LYS A 363 7.76 17.49 -7.85
CA LYS A 363 8.11 16.87 -9.14
C LYS A 363 7.11 15.80 -9.54
N ILE A 364 6.70 14.95 -8.60
CA ILE A 364 5.65 13.93 -8.82
C ILE A 364 4.29 14.59 -9.08
N GLY A 365 3.94 15.62 -8.32
CA GLY A 365 2.66 16.33 -8.47
C GLY A 365 2.49 16.97 -9.85
N VAL A 366 3.56 17.47 -10.47
CA VAL A 366 3.55 17.98 -11.86
C VAL A 366 3.27 16.86 -12.86
N LEU A 367 3.86 15.67 -12.67
CA LEU A 367 3.63 14.51 -13.54
C LEU A 367 2.18 14.00 -13.49
N VAL A 368 1.55 14.06 -12.31
CA VAL A 368 0.17 13.60 -12.11
C VAL A 368 -0.87 14.64 -12.57
N GLY A 369 -0.56 15.93 -12.43
CA GLY A 369 -1.48 17.04 -12.76
C GLY A 369 -1.71 17.30 -14.26
N ASP A 370 -0.80 16.87 -15.13
CA ASP A 370 -0.87 17.12 -16.58
C ASP A 370 -1.65 16.05 -17.38
N GLY A 371 -2.29 15.07 -16.72
CA GLY A 371 -3.07 14.03 -17.40
C GLY A 371 -2.25 13.13 -18.34
N LYS A 372 -0.93 13.32 -18.42
CA LYS A 372 -0.02 12.38 -19.07
C LYS A 372 0.33 11.31 -18.04
N ILE A 373 -0.53 10.30 -17.97
CA ILE A 373 -0.14 8.96 -17.56
C ILE A 373 1.08 8.61 -18.41
N ILE A 374 2.28 8.72 -17.84
CA ILE A 374 3.44 8.06 -18.40
C ILE A 374 3.14 6.58 -18.22
N ARG A 375 2.58 5.96 -19.26
CA ARG A 375 2.78 4.54 -19.48
C ARG A 375 4.29 4.39 -19.50
N THR A 376 4.85 3.84 -18.42
CA THR A 376 6.21 3.33 -18.43
C THR A 376 6.24 2.26 -19.51
N ASN A 377 6.61 2.69 -20.72
CA ASN A 377 7.09 1.79 -21.73
C ASN A 377 8.37 1.19 -21.14
N GLU A 378 8.26 -0.05 -20.65
CA GLU A 378 9.37 -0.99 -20.69
C GLU A 378 9.73 -1.20 -22.16
N ARG A 379 10.57 -0.31 -22.67
CA ARG A 379 11.49 -0.58 -23.76
C ARG A 379 12.75 0.18 -23.43
N ASN A 380 13.77 -0.55 -23.00
CA ASN A 380 15.08 -0.49 -23.63
C ASN A 380 15.97 -1.65 -23.17
N SER A 381 16.43 -2.38 -24.19
CA SER A 381 17.57 -3.30 -24.32
C SER A 381 17.63 -4.53 -23.42
#